data_AF-A0A970CV15-F1
#
_entry.id   AF-A0A970CV15-F1
#
_cell.length_a   1.000
_cell.length_b   1.000
_cell.length_c   1.000
_cell.angle_alpha   90.00
_cell.angle_beta   90.00
_cell.angle_gamma   90.00
#
_symmetry.space_group_name_H-M   'P 1'
#
loop_
_entity.id
_entity.type
_entity.pdbx_description
1 polymer ?
#
loop_
_entity_poly.entity_id
_entity_poly.type
_entity_poly.pdbx_seq_one_letter_code
_entity_poly.pdbx_strand_id
1 'polypeptide(L)'
;MAVDRKISRDDSTKQFLILLLIIFGIFLLLSTTLIRYFNKNNIIFYKTIFLVVAILVIVIGIMLLLTIFAITMLYFNKDIPHIMKVIMKYFMIISQPFVMELGKIIKFNKNSIRSAYTNLNNQIILSEKYEFNGEDILVLSPHCLQKDFCPHKITNDIYNCKRCGKCDVDKLIDLREKYGINFSLVTGGTLARKVIVELRPKAIVAIACERDLLSGLMDVSKIPILAIINERPQGPCINTQVDIRRVEKAILHFIKE
;
A
#
# COMPACT_ATOMS: atom_id res chain seq x y z
N MET A 1 18.22 14.50 -4.42
CA MET A 1 17.07 15.43 -4.27
C MET A 1 16.06 14.82 -3.31
N ALA A 2 15.59 15.54 -2.28
CA ALA A 2 14.65 14.98 -1.32
C ALA A 2 13.34 14.60 -2.01
N VAL A 3 13.01 13.30 -2.03
CA VAL A 3 11.66 12.84 -2.35
C VAL A 3 10.71 13.61 -1.44
N ASP A 4 9.70 14.24 -2.02
CA ASP A 4 8.71 15.04 -1.30
C ASP A 4 8.14 14.20 -0.14
N ARG A 5 8.71 14.36 1.06
CA ARG A 5 8.22 13.81 2.32
C ARG A 5 6.95 14.52 2.77
N LYS A 6 6.33 15.32 1.90
CA LYS A 6 5.03 15.88 2.17
C LYS A 6 4.04 14.72 2.08
N ILE A 7 3.62 14.29 3.26
CA ILE A 7 2.20 14.07 3.49
C ILE A 7 1.49 15.17 2.73
N SER A 8 0.83 14.84 1.62
CA SER A 8 -0.41 15.55 1.36
C SER A 8 -1.15 15.39 2.68
N ARG A 9 -1.36 16.50 3.42
CA ARG A 9 -2.19 16.57 4.63
C ARG A 9 -3.60 16.21 4.18
N ASP A 10 -3.74 14.95 3.83
CA ASP A 10 -4.74 14.44 2.96
C ASP A 10 -5.84 13.94 3.85
N ASP A 11 -7.05 14.16 3.38
CA ASP A 11 -8.23 13.81 4.12
C ASP A 11 -8.27 12.29 4.38
N SER A 12 -7.65 11.50 3.49
CA SER A 12 -7.45 10.06 3.63
C SER A 12 -6.75 9.64 4.93
N THR A 13 -5.62 10.26 5.28
CA THR A 13 -4.86 9.91 6.49
C THR A 13 -5.61 10.29 7.76
N LYS A 14 -6.33 11.42 7.75
CA LYS A 14 -7.17 11.85 8.87
C LYS A 14 -8.33 10.88 9.09
N GLN A 15 -9.03 10.51 8.01
CA GLN A 15 -10.09 9.50 8.05
C GLN A 15 -9.57 8.16 8.60
N PHE A 16 -8.37 7.74 8.16
CA PHE A 16 -7.74 6.52 8.67
C PHE A 16 -7.42 6.59 10.16
N LEU A 17 -6.85 7.70 10.65
CA LEU A 17 -6.60 7.92 12.07
C LEU A 17 -7.89 7.89 12.91
N ILE A 18 -8.97 8.50 12.42
CA ILE A 18 -10.29 8.44 13.08
C ILE A 18 -10.76 6.99 13.20
N LEU A 19 -10.63 6.19 12.13
CA LEU A 19 -10.98 4.77 12.17
C LEU A 19 -10.15 4.00 13.21
N LEU A 20 -8.84 4.24 13.28
CA LEU A 20 -7.98 3.60 14.28
C LEU A 20 -8.35 3.99 15.72
N LEU A 21 -8.72 5.25 15.95
CA LEU A 21 -9.18 5.73 17.27
C LEU A 21 -10.52 5.09 17.67
N ILE A 22 -11.44 4.91 16.72
CA ILE A 22 -12.71 4.21 16.98
C ILE A 22 -12.45 2.73 17.29
N ILE A 23 -11.59 2.06 16.52
CA ILE A 23 -11.16 0.68 16.80
C ILE A 23 -10.55 0.60 18.21
N PHE A 24 -9.69 1.56 18.58
CA PHE A 24 -9.10 1.63 19.90
C PHE A 24 -10.16 1.83 21.00
N GLY A 25 -11.17 2.66 20.77
CA GLY A 25 -12.30 2.84 21.70
C GLY A 25 -13.12 1.56 21.89
N ILE A 26 -13.47 0.87 20.80
CA ILE A 26 -14.16 -0.44 20.84
C ILE A 26 -13.30 -1.45 21.59
N PHE A 27 -11.99 -1.43 21.36
CA PHE A 27 -11.03 -2.31 21.99
C PHE A 27 -10.97 -2.12 23.52
N LEU A 28 -10.95 -0.88 23.99
CA LEU A 28 -11.01 -0.55 25.42
C LEU A 28 -12.33 -1.03 26.05
N LEU A 29 -13.45 -0.84 25.37
CA LEU A 29 -14.76 -1.28 25.86
C LEU A 29 -14.86 -2.81 25.97
N LEU A 30 -14.34 -3.53 24.98
CA LEU A 30 -14.24 -5.00 25.01
C LEU A 30 -13.33 -5.47 26.14
N SER A 31 -12.16 -4.86 26.31
CA SER A 31 -11.21 -5.23 27.36
C SER A 31 -11.79 -5.05 28.77
N THR A 32 -12.48 -3.94 29.03
CA THR A 32 -13.10 -3.68 30.34
C THR A 32 -14.28 -4.62 30.62
N THR A 33 -15.07 -4.95 29.60
CA THR A 33 -16.18 -5.92 29.72
C THR A 33 -15.65 -7.33 30.01
N LEU A 34 -14.59 -7.73 29.31
CA LEU A 34 -13.90 -9.00 29.54
C LEU A 34 -13.39 -9.09 30.99
N ILE A 35 -12.68 -8.08 31.48
CA ILE A 35 -12.14 -8.05 32.86
C ILE A 35 -13.27 -8.18 33.90
N ARG A 36 -14.39 -7.48 33.70
CA ARG A 36 -15.56 -7.59 34.59
C ARG A 36 -16.13 -9.01 34.61
N TYR A 37 -16.22 -9.66 33.44
CA TYR A 37 -16.72 -11.04 33.33
C TYR A 37 -15.77 -12.03 34.03
N PHE A 38 -14.46 -11.86 33.87
CA PHE A 38 -13.44 -12.68 34.54
C PHE A 38 -13.56 -12.65 36.06
N ASN A 39 -13.72 -11.45 36.64
CA ASN A 39 -13.84 -11.30 38.09
C ASN A 39 -15.09 -11.97 38.69
N LYS A 40 -16.09 -12.31 37.85
CA LYS A 40 -17.35 -12.94 38.29
C LYS A 40 -17.30 -14.47 38.30
N ASN A 41 -16.44 -15.11 37.49
CA ASN A 41 -16.45 -16.56 37.28
C ASN A 41 -15.22 -17.25 37.91
N ASN A 42 -15.44 -18.23 38.77
CA ASN A 42 -14.38 -18.86 39.59
C ASN A 42 -13.82 -20.20 39.07
N ILE A 43 -14.28 -20.69 37.92
CA ILE A 43 -13.83 -21.97 37.38
C ILE A 43 -12.44 -21.82 36.72
N ILE A 44 -11.47 -22.63 37.15
CA ILE A 44 -10.05 -22.57 36.74
C ILE A 44 -9.87 -22.66 35.22
N PHE A 45 -10.61 -23.53 34.53
CA PHE A 45 -10.54 -23.68 33.07
C PHE A 45 -10.84 -22.38 32.31
N TYR A 46 -11.89 -21.66 32.71
CA TYR A 46 -12.24 -20.37 32.09
C TYR A 46 -11.19 -19.30 32.37
N LYS A 47 -10.49 -19.35 33.51
CA LYS A 47 -9.42 -18.40 33.84
C LYS A 47 -8.23 -18.54 32.91
N THR A 48 -7.83 -19.77 32.54
CA THR A 48 -6.68 -19.99 31.64
C THR A 48 -6.98 -19.50 30.22
N ILE A 49 -8.14 -19.87 29.65
CA ILE A 49 -8.54 -19.40 28.31
C ILE A 49 -8.63 -17.86 28.31
N PHE A 50 -9.24 -17.29 29.35
CA PHE A 50 -9.40 -15.86 29.45
C PHE A 50 -8.06 -15.12 29.56
N LEU A 51 -7.10 -15.64 30.32
CA LEU A 51 -5.75 -15.06 30.43
C LEU A 51 -5.08 -14.96 29.05
N VAL A 52 -5.17 -16.02 28.24
CA VAL A 52 -4.62 -16.01 26.88
C VAL A 52 -5.30 -14.94 26.02
N VAL A 53 -6.63 -14.85 26.06
CA VAL A 53 -7.39 -13.81 25.34
C VAL A 53 -6.99 -12.41 25.83
N ALA A 54 -6.84 -12.21 27.13
CA ALA A 54 -6.43 -10.93 27.70
C ALA A 54 -5.01 -10.52 27.26
N ILE A 55 -4.06 -11.46 27.22
CA ILE A 55 -2.71 -11.20 26.71
C ILE A 55 -2.76 -10.83 25.22
N LEU A 56 -3.50 -11.58 24.40
CA LEU A 56 -3.67 -11.27 22.97
C LEU A 56 -4.27 -9.88 22.76
N VAL A 57 -5.27 -9.54 23.57
CA VAL A 57 -5.87 -8.21 23.59
C VAL A 57 -4.78 -7.17 23.91
N ILE A 58 -4.07 -7.29 25.03
CA ILE A 58 -3.03 -6.32 25.40
C ILE A 58 -1.99 -6.13 24.28
N VAL A 59 -1.53 -7.22 23.64
CA VAL A 59 -0.59 -7.17 22.51
C VAL A 59 -1.15 -6.39 21.33
N ILE A 60 -2.39 -6.68 20.90
CA ILE A 60 -3.05 -5.97 19.79
C ILE A 60 -3.24 -4.49 20.14
N GLY A 61 -3.63 -4.18 21.38
CA GLY A 61 -3.79 -2.81 21.87
C GLY A 61 -2.48 -2.02 21.83
N ILE A 62 -1.37 -2.63 22.24
CA ILE A 62 -0.04 -2.02 22.14
C ILE A 62 0.35 -1.79 20.67
N MET A 63 0.15 -2.76 19.78
CA MET A 63 0.43 -2.60 18.35
C MET A 63 -0.38 -1.45 17.72
N LEU A 64 -1.66 -1.33 18.09
CA LEU A 64 -2.53 -0.27 17.63
C LEU A 64 -2.06 1.11 18.13
N LEU A 65 -1.71 1.24 19.40
CA LEU A 65 -1.17 2.48 19.97
C LEU A 65 0.14 2.90 19.30
N LEU A 66 1.07 1.96 19.13
CA LEU A 66 2.33 2.21 18.43
C LEU A 66 2.11 2.64 16.98
N THR A 67 1.10 2.07 16.31
CA THR A 67 0.73 2.46 14.95
C THR A 67 0.14 3.87 14.89
N ILE A 68 -0.79 4.22 15.79
CA ILE A 68 -1.35 5.58 15.89
C ILE A 68 -0.23 6.59 16.16
N PHE A 69 0.69 6.26 17.07
CA PHE A 69 1.85 7.10 17.37
C PHE A 69 2.79 7.24 16.17
N ALA A 70 3.07 6.16 15.43
CA ALA A 70 3.88 6.18 14.22
C ALA A 70 3.26 7.08 13.12
N ILE A 71 1.96 6.92 12.85
CA ILE A 71 1.25 7.75 11.87
C ILE A 71 1.24 9.21 12.30
N THR A 72 1.10 9.49 13.59
CA THR A 72 1.16 10.86 14.13
C THR A 72 2.57 11.45 13.99
N MET A 73 3.62 10.70 14.26
CA MET A 73 5.01 11.13 14.03
C MET A 73 5.25 11.45 12.56
N LEU A 74 4.79 10.56 11.66
CA LEU A 74 4.80 10.82 10.23
C LEU A 74 4.05 12.11 9.93
N TYR A 75 2.84 12.32 10.46
CA TYR A 75 2.02 13.53 10.28
C TYR A 75 2.78 14.85 10.57
N PHE A 76 3.69 14.81 11.54
CA PHE A 76 4.56 15.94 11.92
C PHE A 76 5.92 15.93 11.21
N ASN A 77 6.07 15.17 10.12
CA ASN A 77 7.30 14.99 9.34
C ASN A 77 8.50 14.51 10.17
N LYS A 78 8.24 13.75 11.24
CA LYS A 78 9.29 13.14 12.07
C LYS A 78 9.62 11.76 11.54
N ASP A 79 10.90 11.42 11.57
CA ASP A 79 11.35 10.07 11.24
C ASP A 79 10.87 9.07 12.31
N ILE A 80 10.40 7.91 11.85
CA ILE A 80 9.94 6.83 12.72
C ILE A 80 11.05 5.77 12.88
N PRO A 81 11.29 5.25 14.10
CA PRO A 81 12.22 4.14 14.33
C PRO A 81 11.88 2.91 13.49
N HIS A 82 12.90 2.14 13.10
CA HIS A 82 12.73 0.96 12.24
C HIS A 82 11.75 -0.07 12.84
N ILE A 83 11.84 -0.34 14.15
CA ILE A 83 10.92 -1.26 14.85
C ILE A 83 9.46 -0.81 14.69
N MET A 84 9.19 0.50 14.78
CA MET A 84 7.83 1.03 14.62
C MET A 84 7.34 0.90 13.17
N LYS A 85 8.21 1.05 12.16
CA LYS A 85 7.85 0.80 10.75
C LYS A 85 7.39 -0.64 10.54
N VAL A 86 8.14 -1.59 11.11
CA VAL A 86 7.83 -3.03 11.02
C VAL A 86 6.47 -3.32 11.68
N ILE A 87 6.27 -2.85 12.92
CA ILE A 87 5.00 -3.01 13.65
C ILE A 87 3.84 -2.41 12.87
N MET A 88 4.01 -1.18 12.34
CA MET A 88 3.00 -0.50 11.54
C MET A 88 2.64 -1.30 10.28
N LYS A 89 3.63 -1.82 9.55
CA LYS A 89 3.40 -2.61 8.33
C LYS A 89 2.60 -3.89 8.63
N TYR A 90 2.97 -4.63 9.66
CA TYR A 90 2.21 -5.83 10.08
C TYR A 90 0.80 -5.48 10.55
N PHE A 91 0.66 -4.44 11.38
CA PHE A 91 -0.64 -3.99 11.86
C PHE A 91 -1.54 -3.56 10.70
N MET A 92 -1.02 -2.82 9.72
CA MET A 92 -1.76 -2.40 8.53
C MET A 92 -2.34 -3.60 7.77
N ILE A 93 -1.56 -4.66 7.58
CA ILE A 93 -2.02 -5.87 6.90
C ILE A 93 -3.16 -6.55 7.69
N ILE A 94 -2.96 -6.75 9.00
CA ILE A 94 -3.93 -7.45 9.86
C ILE A 94 -5.22 -6.65 10.03
N SER A 95 -5.11 -5.32 10.15
CA SER A 95 -6.26 -4.43 10.39
C SER A 95 -7.08 -4.13 9.14
N GLN A 96 -6.53 -4.38 7.94
CA GLN A 96 -7.16 -4.04 6.66
C GLN A 96 -8.65 -4.42 6.53
N PRO A 97 -9.07 -5.67 6.77
CA PRO A 97 -10.48 -6.04 6.61
C PRO A 97 -11.38 -5.28 7.61
N PHE A 98 -10.92 -5.12 8.85
CA PHE A 98 -11.67 -4.43 9.90
C PHE A 98 -11.82 -2.93 9.62
N VAL A 99 -10.74 -2.27 9.20
CA VAL A 99 -10.76 -0.84 8.87
C VAL A 99 -11.68 -0.57 7.68
N MET A 100 -11.66 -1.43 6.66
CA MET A 100 -12.53 -1.28 5.49
C MET A 100 -14.02 -1.45 5.84
N GLU A 101 -14.38 -2.44 6.66
CA GLU A 101 -15.77 -2.62 7.10
C GLU A 101 -16.23 -1.49 8.02
N LEU A 102 -15.40 -1.06 8.97
CA LEU A 102 -15.74 0.07 9.84
C LEU A 102 -15.91 1.37 9.03
N GLY A 103 -15.02 1.62 8.07
CA GLY A 103 -15.13 2.78 7.18
C GLY A 103 -16.41 2.79 6.37
N LYS A 104 -16.90 1.62 5.95
CA LYS A 104 -18.19 1.46 5.28
C LYS A 104 -19.36 1.82 6.21
N ILE A 105 -19.32 1.41 7.48
CA ILE A 105 -20.34 1.74 8.49
C ILE A 105 -20.41 3.26 8.72
N ILE A 106 -19.25 3.92 8.77
CA ILE A 106 -19.12 5.37 8.97
C ILE A 106 -19.36 6.16 7.66
N LYS A 107 -19.61 5.46 6.54
CA LYS A 107 -19.84 6.02 5.20
C LYS A 107 -18.64 6.82 4.65
N PHE A 108 -17.42 6.48 5.07
CA PHE A 108 -16.22 7.01 4.44
C PHE A 108 -16.04 6.43 3.03
N ASN A 109 -15.43 7.23 2.16
CA ASN A 109 -15.14 6.79 0.81
C ASN A 109 -14.09 5.65 0.85
N LYS A 110 -14.44 4.50 0.28
CA LYS A 110 -13.55 3.31 0.25
C LYS A 110 -12.19 3.61 -0.39
N ASN A 111 -12.16 4.45 -1.42
CA ASN A 111 -10.91 4.84 -2.09
C ASN A 111 -10.09 5.78 -1.21
N SER A 112 -10.69 6.65 -0.39
CA SER A 112 -9.95 7.45 0.59
C SER A 112 -9.20 6.55 1.59
N ILE A 113 -9.86 5.51 2.12
CA ILE A 113 -9.22 4.56 3.04
C ILE A 113 -8.09 3.79 2.33
N ARG A 114 -8.33 3.30 1.11
CA ARG A 114 -7.30 2.61 0.30
C ARG A 114 -6.10 3.50 0.01
N SER A 115 -6.33 4.76 -0.36
CA SER A 115 -5.28 5.76 -0.56
C SER A 115 -4.47 5.99 0.72
N ALA A 116 -5.09 5.97 1.90
CA ALA A 116 -4.36 6.07 3.16
C ALA A 116 -3.36 4.93 3.34
N TYR A 117 -3.77 3.67 3.07
CA TYR A 117 -2.87 2.52 3.09
C TYR A 117 -1.72 2.67 2.09
N THR A 118 -2.02 3.08 0.85
CA THR A 118 -1.02 3.34 -0.19
C THR A 118 -0.02 4.41 0.23
N ASN A 119 -0.50 5.54 0.75
CA ASN A 119 0.34 6.66 1.17
C ASN A 119 1.23 6.30 2.36
N LEU A 120 0.68 5.62 3.37
CA LEU A 120 1.44 5.17 4.54
C LEU A 120 2.51 4.14 4.16
N ASN A 121 2.18 3.19 3.28
CA ASN A 121 3.17 2.26 2.75
C ASN A 121 4.30 3.01 2.03
N ASN A 122 3.96 3.93 1.12
CA ASN A 122 4.97 4.71 0.40
C ASN A 122 5.87 5.48 1.35
N GLN A 123 5.33 6.07 2.42
CA GLN A 123 6.15 6.78 3.43
C GLN A 123 7.13 5.85 4.15
N ILE A 124 6.70 4.61 4.48
CA ILE A 124 7.62 3.61 5.03
C ILE A 124 8.76 3.35 4.04
N ILE A 125 8.44 3.02 2.79
CA ILE A 125 9.44 2.67 1.78
C ILE A 125 10.38 3.86 1.46
N LEU A 126 9.83 5.07 1.34
CA LEU A 126 10.62 6.28 1.07
C LEU A 126 11.52 6.70 2.23
N SER A 127 11.24 6.22 3.45
CA SER A 127 12.07 6.47 4.62
C SER A 127 13.22 5.48 4.79
N GLU A 128 13.33 4.50 3.90
CA GLU A 128 14.43 3.54 3.82
C GLU A 128 15.33 3.87 2.64
N LYS A 129 16.58 3.41 2.70
CA LYS A 129 17.55 3.53 1.61
C LYS A 129 17.68 2.18 0.93
N TYR A 130 17.71 2.20 -0.39
CA TYR A 130 17.91 1.03 -1.22
C TYR A 130 19.03 1.30 -2.21
N GLU A 131 19.74 0.25 -2.60
CA GLU A 131 20.82 0.30 -3.57
C GLU A 131 20.67 -0.91 -4.50
N PHE A 132 19.73 -0.82 -5.43
CA PHE A 132 19.46 -1.87 -6.41
C PHE A 132 19.96 -1.49 -7.80
N ASN A 133 20.18 -2.50 -8.65
CA ASN A 133 20.40 -2.29 -10.08
C ASN A 133 19.05 -2.11 -10.79
N GLY A 134 19.05 -1.53 -11.99
CA GLY A 134 17.83 -1.40 -12.80
C GLY A 134 17.09 -2.73 -12.97
N GLU A 135 17.82 -3.78 -13.34
CA GLU A 135 17.29 -5.13 -13.57
C GLU A 135 16.59 -5.75 -12.35
N ASP A 136 16.90 -5.28 -11.14
CA ASP A 136 16.25 -5.73 -9.91
C ASP A 136 14.86 -5.10 -9.69
N ILE A 137 14.51 -4.06 -10.46
CA ILE A 137 13.31 -3.26 -10.28
C ILE A 137 12.28 -3.64 -11.35
N LEU A 138 11.05 -3.87 -10.90
CA LEU A 138 9.90 -4.10 -11.78
C LEU A 138 8.91 -2.94 -11.72
N VAL A 139 8.70 -2.27 -12.84
CA VAL A 139 7.53 -1.40 -13.04
C VAL A 139 6.35 -2.25 -13.52
N LEU A 140 5.30 -2.30 -12.71
CA LEU A 140 4.04 -2.96 -13.04
C LEU A 140 2.98 -1.91 -13.30
N SER A 141 2.36 -1.96 -14.48
CA SER A 141 1.32 -1.01 -14.87
C SER A 141 0.07 -1.70 -15.40
N PRO A 142 -1.12 -1.07 -15.29
CA PRO A 142 -2.36 -1.67 -15.71
C PRO A 142 -2.54 -1.47 -17.23
N HIS A 143 -3.15 -2.45 -17.89
CA HIS A 143 -3.51 -2.33 -19.31
C HIS A 143 -4.36 -1.09 -19.62
N CYS A 144 -5.08 -0.55 -18.64
CA CYS A 144 -5.89 0.66 -18.75
C CYS A 144 -5.10 1.94 -19.08
N LEU A 145 -3.76 1.96 -19.00
CA LEU A 145 -2.94 3.07 -19.48
C LEU A 145 -2.86 3.11 -21.02
N GLN A 146 -2.97 1.95 -21.66
CA GLN A 146 -3.07 1.88 -23.10
C GLN A 146 -4.41 2.49 -23.54
N LYS A 147 -4.39 3.31 -24.61
CA LYS A 147 -5.64 3.83 -25.17
C LYS A 147 -6.50 2.70 -25.72
N ASP A 148 -7.80 2.75 -25.45
CA ASP A 148 -8.80 1.78 -25.92
C ASP A 148 -8.84 1.64 -27.45
N PHE A 149 -8.66 2.75 -28.17
CA PHE A 149 -8.60 2.78 -29.63
C PHE A 149 -7.26 2.30 -30.21
N CYS A 150 -6.28 1.94 -29.38
CA CYS A 150 -4.98 1.52 -29.87
C CYS A 150 -5.09 0.15 -30.56
N PRO A 151 -4.73 0.05 -31.86
CA PRO A 151 -4.88 -1.21 -32.60
C PRO A 151 -3.82 -2.26 -32.23
N HIS A 152 -2.75 -1.87 -31.53
CA HIS A 152 -1.60 -2.72 -31.23
C HIS A 152 -1.67 -3.28 -29.81
N LYS A 153 -2.11 -4.53 -29.62
CA LYS A 153 -2.15 -5.16 -28.29
C LYS A 153 -0.73 -5.41 -27.75
N ILE A 154 -0.45 -4.88 -26.57
CA ILE A 154 0.88 -4.91 -25.93
C ILE A 154 0.92 -5.70 -24.61
N THR A 155 -0.21 -6.27 -24.17
CA THR A 155 -0.30 -7.04 -22.92
C THR A 155 0.67 -8.22 -22.87
N ASN A 156 0.90 -8.89 -24.00
CA ASN A 156 1.81 -10.03 -24.08
C ASN A 156 3.23 -9.62 -24.50
N ASP A 157 3.33 -8.54 -25.27
CA ASP A 157 4.59 -8.04 -25.78
C ASP A 157 4.56 -6.52 -25.89
N ILE A 158 5.31 -5.86 -25.01
CA ILE A 158 5.42 -4.41 -24.95
C ILE A 158 6.12 -3.82 -26.19
N TYR A 159 6.89 -4.63 -26.95
CA TYR A 159 7.54 -4.20 -28.19
C TYR A 159 6.56 -4.01 -29.35
N ASN A 160 5.30 -4.47 -29.22
CA ASN A 160 4.26 -4.15 -30.19
C ASN A 160 3.85 -2.66 -30.16
N CYS A 161 4.27 -1.90 -29.14
CA CYS A 161 4.02 -0.47 -29.04
C CYS A 161 4.76 0.29 -30.16
N LYS A 162 4.02 1.04 -30.98
CA LYS A 162 4.59 1.88 -32.06
C LYS A 162 5.11 3.24 -31.59
N ARG A 163 5.16 3.50 -30.28
CA ARG A 163 5.61 4.77 -29.67
C ARG A 163 4.99 6.02 -30.30
N CYS A 164 3.66 6.01 -30.42
CA CYS A 164 2.93 7.07 -31.12
C CYS A 164 2.63 8.33 -30.28
N GLY A 165 3.06 8.43 -29.01
CA GLY A 165 2.81 9.59 -28.17
C GLY A 165 1.44 9.63 -27.46
N LYS A 166 0.52 8.73 -27.81
CA LYS A 166 -0.91 8.86 -27.44
C LYS A 166 -1.27 8.32 -26.05
N CYS A 167 -0.44 7.47 -25.45
CA CYS A 167 -0.64 6.92 -24.10
C CYS A 167 0.68 6.91 -23.35
N ASP A 168 0.63 6.95 -22.01
CA ASP A 168 1.83 6.99 -21.16
C ASP A 168 2.70 5.72 -21.21
N VAL A 169 2.25 4.66 -21.89
CA VAL A 169 3.02 3.42 -22.09
C VAL A 169 4.35 3.69 -22.80
N ASP A 170 4.38 4.58 -23.79
CA ASP A 170 5.63 4.86 -24.53
C ASP A 170 6.72 5.41 -23.60
N LYS A 171 6.38 6.37 -22.75
CA LYS A 171 7.26 6.94 -21.74
C LYS A 171 7.70 5.91 -20.71
N LEU A 172 6.85 4.94 -20.35
CA LEU A 172 7.24 3.84 -19.47
C LEU A 172 8.26 2.91 -20.15
N ILE A 173 8.15 2.69 -21.46
CA ILE A 173 9.17 1.97 -22.24
C ILE A 173 10.46 2.79 -22.30
N ASP A 174 10.39 4.11 -22.45
CA ASP A 174 11.59 4.96 -22.42
C ASP A 174 12.30 4.89 -21.07
N LEU A 175 11.56 4.90 -19.95
CA LEU A 175 12.13 4.69 -18.61
C LEU A 175 12.78 3.31 -18.48
N ARG A 176 12.17 2.28 -19.09
CA ARG A 176 12.73 0.93 -19.13
C ARG A 176 14.09 0.90 -19.78
N GLU A 177 14.22 1.52 -20.94
CA GLU A 177 15.49 1.57 -21.69
C GLU A 177 16.53 2.44 -21.00
N LYS A 178 16.10 3.58 -20.46
CA LYS A 178 16.98 4.53 -19.77
C LYS A 178 17.62 3.95 -18.51
N TYR A 179 16.86 3.19 -17.72
CA TYR A 179 17.30 2.68 -16.41
C TYR A 179 17.58 1.18 -16.39
N GLY A 180 17.37 0.46 -17.49
CA GLY A 180 17.57 -0.99 -17.55
C GLY A 180 16.62 -1.78 -16.65
N ILE A 181 15.43 -1.24 -16.36
CA ILE A 181 14.45 -1.87 -15.47
C ILE A 181 13.61 -2.93 -16.18
N ASN A 182 12.94 -3.78 -15.40
CA ASN A 182 11.86 -4.61 -15.93
C ASN A 182 10.56 -3.79 -16.01
N PHE A 183 9.82 -3.95 -17.11
CA PHE A 183 8.52 -3.32 -17.30
C PHE A 183 7.50 -4.34 -17.80
N SER A 184 6.34 -4.40 -17.16
CA SER A 184 5.24 -5.27 -17.58
C SER A 184 3.90 -4.56 -17.49
N LEU A 185 3.09 -4.74 -18.53
CA LEU A 185 1.70 -4.30 -18.61
C LEU A 185 0.77 -5.48 -18.35
N VAL A 186 -0.12 -5.36 -17.38
CA VAL A 186 -0.95 -6.49 -16.92
C VAL A 186 -2.44 -6.15 -16.90
N THR A 187 -3.28 -7.15 -17.17
CA THR A 187 -4.75 -6.99 -17.20
C THR A 187 -5.39 -7.09 -15.83
N GLY A 188 -4.70 -7.63 -14.83
CA GLY A 188 -5.20 -7.75 -13.46
C GLY A 188 -4.21 -8.37 -12.50
N GLY A 189 -4.66 -8.58 -11.25
CA GLY A 189 -3.83 -9.07 -10.15
C GLY A 189 -3.19 -10.43 -10.44
N THR A 190 -3.94 -11.42 -10.92
CA THR A 190 -3.40 -12.77 -11.16
C THR A 190 -2.17 -12.77 -12.07
N LEU A 191 -2.25 -12.06 -13.21
CA LEU A 191 -1.13 -11.95 -14.15
C LEU A 191 0.05 -11.20 -13.51
N ALA A 192 -0.23 -10.14 -12.76
CA ALA A 192 0.80 -9.41 -12.04
C ALA A 192 1.52 -10.28 -11.00
N ARG A 193 0.81 -11.19 -10.30
CA ARG A 193 1.44 -12.13 -9.35
C ARG A 193 2.33 -13.12 -10.09
N LYS A 194 1.87 -13.62 -11.24
CA LYS A 194 2.66 -14.50 -12.10
C LYS A 194 3.98 -13.83 -12.53
N VAL A 195 3.92 -12.59 -13.02
CA VAL A 195 5.12 -11.82 -13.41
C VAL A 195 6.09 -11.61 -12.23
N ILE A 196 5.58 -11.31 -11.03
CA ILE A 196 6.43 -11.15 -9.83
C ILE A 196 7.15 -12.45 -9.48
N VAL A 197 6.47 -13.60 -9.60
CA VAL A 197 7.07 -14.93 -9.33
C VAL A 197 8.13 -15.29 -10.38
N GLU A 198 7.89 -14.96 -11.64
CA GLU A 198 8.80 -15.22 -12.75
C GLU A 198 10.05 -14.35 -12.70
N LEU A 199 9.89 -13.03 -12.51
CA LEU A 199 11.00 -12.08 -12.54
C LEU A 199 11.73 -11.95 -11.20
N ARG A 200 11.08 -12.30 -10.08
CA ARG A 200 11.63 -12.18 -8.72
C ARG A 200 12.33 -10.83 -8.44
N PRO A 201 11.65 -9.68 -8.67
CA PRO A 201 12.27 -8.38 -8.47
C PRO A 201 12.59 -8.12 -6.99
N LYS A 202 13.61 -7.30 -6.72
CA LYS A 202 13.92 -6.81 -5.37
C LYS A 202 13.08 -5.58 -4.98
N ALA A 203 12.52 -4.86 -5.95
CA ALA A 203 11.61 -3.75 -5.71
C ALA A 203 10.55 -3.61 -6.80
N ILE A 204 9.39 -3.07 -6.45
CA ILE A 204 8.28 -2.85 -7.39
C ILE A 204 7.85 -1.39 -7.38
N VAL A 205 7.70 -0.81 -8.57
CA VAL A 205 6.95 0.44 -8.76
C VAL A 205 5.61 0.06 -9.38
N ALA A 206 4.56 0.06 -8.56
CA ALA A 206 3.23 -0.39 -8.96
C ALA A 206 2.34 0.80 -9.34
N ILE A 207 1.79 0.79 -10.54
CA ILE A 207 0.82 1.77 -11.03
C ILE A 207 -0.53 1.08 -11.13
N ALA A 208 -1.55 1.55 -10.40
CA ALA A 208 -2.92 1.07 -10.56
C ALA A 208 -3.92 1.99 -9.85
N CYS A 209 -5.19 1.60 -9.86
CA CYS A 209 -6.20 2.24 -9.01
C CYS A 209 -6.02 1.82 -7.54
N GLU A 210 -6.65 2.56 -6.63
CA GLU A 210 -6.53 2.37 -5.18
C GLU A 210 -6.91 0.95 -4.74
N ARG A 211 -7.92 0.36 -5.41
CA ARG A 211 -8.37 -1.00 -5.11
C ARG A 211 -7.29 -2.03 -5.41
N ASP A 212 -6.73 -1.97 -6.62
CA ASP A 212 -5.78 -2.97 -7.09
C ASP A 212 -4.42 -2.79 -6.42
N LEU A 213 -4.05 -1.54 -6.10
CA LEU A 213 -2.88 -1.21 -5.26
C LEU A 213 -3.02 -1.78 -3.85
N LEU A 214 -4.15 -1.57 -3.16
CA LEU A 214 -4.34 -2.13 -1.83
C LEU A 214 -4.25 -3.66 -1.86
N SER A 215 -4.90 -4.31 -2.83
CA SER A 215 -4.79 -5.78 -2.99
C SER A 215 -3.33 -6.20 -3.19
N GLY A 216 -2.59 -5.53 -4.08
CA GLY A 216 -1.17 -5.83 -4.32
C GLY A 216 -0.29 -5.67 -3.08
N LEU A 217 -0.52 -4.63 -2.26
CA LEU A 217 0.21 -4.42 -1.01
C LEU A 217 -0.05 -5.52 0.03
N MET A 218 -1.26 -6.10 0.05
CA MET A 218 -1.59 -7.21 0.95
C MET A 218 -1.01 -8.53 0.44
N ASP A 219 -1.06 -8.76 -0.87
CA ASP A 219 -0.58 -9.99 -1.52
C ASP A 219 0.96 -10.12 -1.49
N VAL A 220 1.66 -8.99 -1.60
CA VAL A 220 3.12 -8.93 -1.78
C VAL A 220 3.75 -8.10 -0.66
N SER A 221 3.81 -8.68 0.54
CA SER A 221 4.28 -7.97 1.75
C SER A 221 5.80 -7.95 1.93
N LYS A 222 6.55 -8.85 1.29
CA LYS A 222 8.01 -9.01 1.48
C LYS A 222 8.88 -8.13 0.58
N ILE A 223 8.35 -7.69 -0.56
CA ILE A 223 9.08 -6.85 -1.52
C ILE A 223 8.71 -5.38 -1.25
N PRO A 224 9.67 -4.43 -1.22
CA PRO A 224 9.34 -3.01 -1.14
C PRO A 224 8.58 -2.57 -2.39
N ILE A 225 7.43 -1.92 -2.18
CA ILE A 225 6.54 -1.44 -3.25
C ILE A 225 6.33 0.06 -3.10
N LEU A 226 6.68 0.84 -4.12
CA LEU A 226 6.19 2.20 -4.29
C LEU A 226 4.95 2.18 -5.17
N ALA A 227 3.82 2.58 -4.60
CA ALA A 227 2.51 2.48 -5.22
C ALA A 227 2.03 3.86 -5.71
N ILE A 228 1.79 4.00 -7.01
CA ILE A 228 1.40 5.23 -7.67
C ILE A 228 -0.04 5.07 -8.17
N ILE A 229 -0.95 5.86 -7.60
CA ILE A 229 -2.35 5.87 -8.01
C ILE A 229 -2.46 6.50 -9.41
N ASN A 230 -3.12 5.81 -10.33
CA ASN A 230 -3.39 6.33 -11.67
C ASN A 230 -4.58 7.30 -11.69
N GLU A 231 -4.56 8.22 -12.65
CA GLU A 231 -5.65 9.14 -12.91
C GLU A 231 -6.66 8.53 -13.88
N ARG A 232 -7.95 8.79 -13.64
CA ARG A 232 -9.07 8.19 -14.36
C ARG A 232 -9.98 9.27 -14.95
N PRO A 233 -9.49 10.06 -15.93
CA PRO A 233 -10.24 11.20 -16.48
C PRO A 233 -11.50 10.77 -17.23
N GLN A 234 -11.53 9.53 -17.75
CA GLN A 234 -12.65 8.97 -18.53
C GLN A 234 -13.38 7.86 -17.77
N GLY A 235 -13.33 7.90 -16.43
CA GLY A 235 -13.95 6.89 -15.59
C GLY A 235 -13.06 5.66 -15.33
N PRO A 236 -13.61 4.63 -14.67
CA PRO A 236 -12.85 3.48 -14.21
C PRO A 236 -12.33 2.64 -15.38
N CYS A 237 -11.04 2.32 -15.35
CA CYS A 237 -10.39 1.38 -16.25
C CYS A 237 -10.40 1.76 -17.75
N ILE A 238 -10.67 3.02 -18.09
CA ILE A 238 -10.68 3.51 -19.48
C ILE A 238 -9.69 4.67 -19.60
N ASN A 239 -8.74 4.55 -20.55
CA ASN A 239 -7.84 5.61 -20.97
C ASN A 239 -7.15 6.36 -19.80
N THR A 240 -6.72 5.59 -18.80
CA THR A 240 -6.12 6.11 -17.57
C THR A 240 -4.76 6.74 -17.84
N GLN A 241 -4.31 7.58 -16.91
CA GLN A 241 -3.06 8.33 -17.04
C GLN A 241 -2.20 8.17 -15.79
N VAL A 242 -0.91 8.44 -15.91
CA VAL A 242 0.01 8.44 -14.78
C VAL A 242 1.04 9.55 -14.91
N ASP A 243 1.38 10.20 -13.80
CA ASP A 243 2.48 11.16 -13.76
C ASP A 243 3.81 10.42 -13.87
N ILE A 244 4.38 10.42 -15.07
CA ILE A 244 5.66 9.80 -15.40
C ILE A 244 6.80 10.34 -14.54
N ARG A 245 6.75 11.61 -14.11
CA ARG A 245 7.79 12.18 -13.24
C ARG A 245 7.77 11.52 -11.86
N ARG A 246 6.60 11.13 -11.36
CA ARG A 246 6.48 10.36 -10.11
C ARG A 246 7.01 8.94 -10.27
N VAL A 247 6.75 8.31 -11.42
CA VAL A 247 7.27 6.98 -11.73
C VAL A 247 8.81 7.00 -11.77
N GLU A 248 9.39 7.96 -12.50
CA GLU A 248 10.84 8.12 -12.59
C GLU A 248 11.47 8.37 -11.22
N LYS A 249 10.89 9.27 -10.40
CA LYS A 249 11.35 9.49 -9.02
C LYS A 249 11.28 8.22 -8.16
N ALA A 250 10.24 7.41 -8.33
CA ALA A 250 10.11 6.15 -7.59
C ALA A 250 11.16 5.12 -8.02
N ILE A 251 11.48 5.05 -9.31
CA ILE A 251 12.58 4.21 -9.83
C ILE A 251 13.91 4.68 -9.23
N LEU A 252 14.20 5.97 -9.33
CA LEU A 252 15.45 6.56 -8.81
C LEU A 252 15.62 6.39 -7.31
N HIS A 253 14.54 6.32 -6.52
CA HIS A 253 14.62 6.01 -5.09
C HIS A 253 15.20 4.62 -4.80
N PHE A 254 15.03 3.67 -5.73
CA PHE A 254 15.53 2.30 -5.58
C PHE A 254 16.91 2.09 -6.19
N ILE A 255 17.28 2.89 -7.19
CA ILE A 255 18.57 2.77 -7.87
C ILE A 255 19.68 3.39 -7.03
N LYS A 256 20.83 2.72 -7.01
CA LYS A 256 22.07 3.26 -6.46
C LYS A 256 22.55 4.45 -7.30
N GLU A 257 22.57 5.65 -6.73
CA GLU A 257 23.41 6.75 -7.27
C GLU A 257 24.89 6.43 -7.04
#